data_AF-A0A3M1IMT8-F1
#
_entry.id   AF-A0A3M1IMT8-F1
#
_cell.length_a   1.000
_cell.length_b   1.000
_cell.length_c   1.000
_cell.angle_alpha   90.00
_cell.angle_beta   90.00
_cell.angle_gamma   90.00
#
_symmetry.space_group_name_H-M   'P 1'
#
loop_
_entity.id
_entity.type
_entity.pdbx_description
1 polymer ?
#
loop_
_entity_poly.entity_id
_entity_poly.type
_entity_poly.pdbx_seq_one_letter_code
_entity_poly.pdbx_strand_id
1 'polypeptide(L)'
;MFLAWLYLRYSEDIYEARSTVLIDETQSNRGISEEMIIQDIGFEVESNVENELQILSSTSLMRRVVDSLTLDIMLEQVGRIRNTEVYLNRDRLVQLQIIDGREALNGKQLIFAPDPVHDIFYLQVGESDTISYHFGETFTYEGASLQLHKKGELKGDLYAYTFYSPDKVARRYAENVVMRVVGKSGVITMSLEDREPHKARDILRTLIEVYNQSIIEKKKSSGEQTLAFINERLDFITQELYEVESEVEGFRTRNDLPVELSTRASTYLQELAEIDKMLTELNLQLELVERTRKFIVLDSNRYQTLPVSADVLSGTLASLVADYNRLIFERRQKLEAATESNPAVATFEEQLSYLRS
;
A
#
# COMPACT_ATOMS: atom_id res chain seq x y z
N MET A 1 -30.24 -6.32 41.92
CA MET A 1 -28.80 -6.16 42.23
C MET A 1 -27.98 -7.41 41.95
N PHE A 2 -28.33 -8.59 42.49
CA PHE A 2 -27.53 -9.83 42.26
C PHE A 2 -27.41 -10.21 40.77
N LEU A 3 -28.51 -10.18 40.00
CA LEU A 3 -28.48 -10.44 38.55
C LEU A 3 -27.68 -9.38 37.76
N ALA A 4 -27.66 -8.13 38.21
CA ALA A 4 -26.88 -7.06 37.59
C ALA A 4 -25.38 -7.19 37.93
N TRP A 5 -25.04 -7.61 39.15
CA TRP A 5 -23.68 -7.94 39.56
C TRP A 5 -23.15 -9.19 38.86
N LEU A 6 -24.01 -10.21 38.72
CA LEU A 6 -23.75 -11.40 37.92
C LEU A 6 -23.46 -10.95 36.49
N TYR A 7 -24.40 -10.24 35.84
CA TYR A 7 -24.24 -9.72 34.48
C TYR A 7 -22.95 -8.92 34.28
N LEU A 8 -22.64 -7.95 35.17
CA LEU A 8 -21.40 -7.15 35.10
C LEU A 8 -20.12 -7.99 35.29
N ARG A 9 -20.19 -9.09 36.04
CA ARG A 9 -19.06 -10.00 36.21
C ARG A 9 -18.86 -10.92 35.00
N TYR A 10 -19.87 -11.08 34.15
CA TYR A 10 -19.82 -11.92 32.96
C TYR A 10 -19.78 -11.13 31.64
N SER A 11 -20.11 -9.83 31.65
CA SER A 11 -19.96 -8.95 30.49
C SER A 11 -18.48 -8.70 30.19
N GLU A 12 -18.15 -8.64 28.92
CA GLU A 12 -16.79 -8.37 28.47
C GLU A 12 -16.57 -6.87 28.35
N ASP A 13 -15.47 -6.38 28.94
CA ASP A 13 -15.06 -5.00 28.76
C ASP A 13 -14.53 -4.83 27.33
N ILE A 14 -15.17 -3.94 26.57
CA ILE A 14 -14.75 -3.55 25.23
C ILE A 14 -14.18 -2.14 25.33
N TYR A 15 -12.94 -1.96 24.87
CA TYR A 15 -12.25 -0.67 24.88
C TYR A 15 -12.16 -0.14 23.45
N GLU A 16 -12.32 1.17 23.28
CA GLU A 16 -12.14 1.84 21.99
C GLU A 16 -10.82 2.62 21.99
N ALA A 17 -9.94 2.31 21.06
CA ALA A 17 -8.78 3.15 20.74
C ALA A 17 -9.16 4.13 19.61
N ARG A 18 -8.68 5.37 19.69
CA ARG A 18 -8.85 6.39 18.64
C ARG A 18 -7.52 6.97 18.23
N SER A 19 -7.36 7.21 16.93
CA SER A 19 -6.24 7.96 16.36
C SER A 19 -6.73 8.93 15.29
N THR A 20 -5.89 9.88 14.94
CA THR A 20 -6.18 10.91 13.94
C THR A 20 -4.93 11.14 13.12
N VAL A 21 -5.08 11.12 11.80
CA VAL A 21 -3.99 11.38 10.85
C VAL A 21 -4.38 12.56 9.97
N LEU A 22 -3.44 13.47 9.78
CA LEU A 22 -3.54 14.53 8.78
C LEU A 22 -2.91 13.99 7.49
N ILE A 23 -3.69 13.99 6.43
CA ILE A 23 -3.23 13.80 5.06
C ILE A 23 -2.76 15.16 4.59
N ASP A 24 -1.44 15.29 4.42
CA ASP A 24 -0.85 16.48 3.83
C ASP A 24 -1.29 16.58 2.36
N GLU A 25 -2.28 17.43 2.11
CA GLU A 25 -2.52 18.03 0.81
C GLU A 25 -1.38 19.01 0.54
N THR A 26 -0.15 18.51 0.34
CA THR A 26 0.91 19.37 -0.17
C THR A 26 0.44 19.89 -1.51
N GLN A 27 0.11 21.18 -1.52
CA GLN A 27 -0.13 21.98 -2.71
C GLN A 27 0.88 21.59 -3.78
N SER A 28 0.42 20.81 -4.74
CA SER A 28 1.10 20.59 -6.01
C SER A 28 1.06 21.91 -6.77
N ASN A 29 1.95 22.83 -6.37
CA ASN A 29 2.32 24.04 -7.08
C ASN A 29 1.22 25.12 -7.23
N ARG A 30 1.63 26.38 -7.26
CA ARG A 30 0.75 27.54 -7.52
C ARG A 30 0.36 27.61 -9.01
N GLY A 31 -0.47 26.67 -9.45
CA GLY A 31 -1.28 26.74 -10.66
C GLY A 31 -2.75 26.62 -10.30
N ILE A 32 -3.65 27.08 -11.17
CA ILE A 32 -5.10 26.93 -10.99
C ILE A 32 -5.37 25.43 -10.76
N SER A 33 -5.80 25.06 -9.56
CA SER A 33 -5.98 23.66 -9.21
C SER A 33 -7.17 23.08 -9.99
N GLU A 34 -7.04 21.85 -10.48
CA GLU A 34 -8.12 21.12 -11.15
C GLU A 34 -9.40 21.12 -10.30
N GLU A 35 -9.27 21.06 -8.96
CA GLU A 35 -10.41 21.14 -8.04
C GLU A 35 -11.18 22.46 -8.13
N MET A 36 -10.51 23.57 -8.42
CA MET A 36 -11.12 24.91 -8.51
C MET A 36 -11.90 25.10 -9.81
N ILE A 37 -11.43 24.47 -10.90
CA ILE A 37 -12.14 24.44 -12.20
C ILE A 37 -13.37 23.54 -12.11
N ILE A 38 -13.29 22.42 -11.38
CA ILE A 38 -14.38 21.44 -11.27
C ILE A 38 -15.50 21.93 -10.33
N GLN A 39 -15.16 22.64 -9.25
CA GLN A 39 -16.17 23.27 -8.38
C GLN A 39 -16.96 24.38 -9.08
N ASP A 40 -16.35 25.13 -10.01
CA ASP A 40 -17.02 26.20 -10.77
C ASP A 40 -18.03 25.66 -11.80
N ILE A 41 -17.91 24.38 -12.16
CA ILE A 41 -18.81 23.66 -13.10
C ILE A 41 -19.90 22.87 -12.34
N GLY A 42 -19.89 22.90 -11.00
CA GLY A 42 -20.96 22.34 -10.16
C GLY A 42 -20.85 20.83 -9.88
N PHE A 43 -19.66 20.24 -10.07
CA PHE A 43 -19.39 18.84 -9.73
C PHE A 43 -18.68 18.74 -8.37
N GLU A 44 -19.13 17.79 -7.55
CA GLU A 44 -18.52 17.49 -6.25
C GLU A 44 -17.26 16.64 -6.49
N VAL A 45 -16.08 17.22 -6.27
CA VAL A 45 -14.79 16.53 -6.36
C VAL A 45 -14.67 15.59 -5.17
N GLU A 46 -14.55 14.28 -5.40
CA GLU A 46 -14.06 13.35 -4.36
C GLU A 46 -12.67 13.83 -3.95
N SER A 47 -12.54 14.18 -2.68
CA SER A 47 -11.36 14.75 -2.06
C SER A 47 -10.18 13.79 -2.15
N ASN A 48 -8.95 14.31 -2.30
CA ASN A 48 -7.70 13.54 -2.20
C ASN A 48 -7.65 12.68 -0.92
N VAL A 49 -8.34 13.14 0.12
CA VAL A 49 -8.52 12.47 1.41
C VAL A 49 -9.31 11.15 1.32
N GLU A 50 -10.32 11.06 0.45
CA GLU A 50 -11.12 9.84 0.25
C GLU A 50 -10.31 8.73 -0.43
N ASN A 51 -9.43 9.08 -1.37
CA ASN A 51 -8.48 8.14 -1.94
C ASN A 51 -7.51 7.60 -0.88
N GLU A 52 -6.95 8.47 -0.04
CA GLU A 52 -6.05 8.07 1.03
C GLU A 52 -6.77 7.25 2.12
N LEU A 53 -8.04 7.56 2.39
CA LEU A 53 -8.91 6.73 3.24
C LEU A 53 -9.04 5.31 2.68
N GLN A 54 -9.26 5.16 1.37
CA GLN A 54 -9.36 3.86 0.73
C GLN A 54 -8.06 3.07 0.84
N ILE A 55 -6.91 3.73 0.60
CA ILE A 55 -5.59 3.12 0.76
C ILE A 55 -5.38 2.67 2.21
N LEU A 56 -5.66 3.52 3.19
CA LEU A 56 -5.56 3.22 4.63
C LEU A 56 -6.44 2.03 5.04
N SER A 57 -7.65 1.92 4.47
CA SER A 57 -8.59 0.82 4.74
C SER A 57 -8.23 -0.51 4.03
N SER A 58 -7.20 -0.52 3.18
CA SER A 58 -6.87 -1.69 2.38
C SER A 58 -6.37 -2.87 3.22
N THR A 59 -6.78 -4.07 2.83
CA THR A 59 -6.36 -5.33 3.46
C THR A 59 -4.86 -5.58 3.30
N SER A 60 -4.23 -5.04 2.25
CA SER A 60 -2.79 -5.18 2.00
C SER A 60 -1.94 -4.39 3.00
N LEU A 61 -2.34 -3.16 3.36
CA LEU A 61 -1.67 -2.44 4.44
C LEU A 61 -1.92 -3.12 5.79
N MET A 62 -3.16 -3.54 6.05
CA MET A 62 -3.47 -4.25 7.30
C MET A 62 -2.70 -5.58 7.41
N ARG A 63 -2.42 -6.25 6.30
CA ARG A 63 -1.59 -7.46 6.25
C ARG A 63 -0.18 -7.20 6.77
N ARG A 64 0.44 -6.08 6.38
CA ARG A 64 1.75 -5.64 6.89
C ARG A 64 1.70 -5.34 8.39
N VAL A 65 0.59 -4.77 8.88
CA VAL A 65 0.38 -4.53 10.33
C VAL A 65 0.31 -5.87 11.08
N VAL A 66 -0.45 -6.84 10.57
CA VAL A 66 -0.55 -8.19 11.15
C VAL A 66 0.81 -8.87 11.22
N ASP A 67 1.63 -8.76 10.17
CA ASP A 67 3.01 -9.29 10.18
C ASP A 67 3.89 -8.58 11.21
N SER A 68 3.86 -7.25 11.23
CA SER A 68 4.72 -6.44 12.12
C SER A 68 4.42 -6.67 13.60
N LEU A 69 3.17 -6.96 13.94
CA LEU A 69 2.72 -7.18 15.32
C LEU A 69 2.51 -8.65 15.66
N THR A 70 2.72 -9.57 14.70
CA THR A 70 2.47 -11.03 14.85
C THR A 70 1.07 -11.36 15.38
N LEU A 71 0.05 -10.64 14.88
CA LEU A 71 -1.35 -10.76 15.36
C LEU A 71 -2.04 -12.06 14.91
N ASP A 72 -1.37 -12.85 14.09
CA ASP A 72 -1.83 -14.16 13.65
C ASP A 72 -1.66 -15.23 14.73
N ILE A 73 -0.93 -14.95 15.81
CA ILE A 73 -0.78 -15.81 16.98
C ILE A 73 -1.41 -15.12 18.19
N MET A 74 -2.42 -15.75 18.77
CA MET A 74 -3.11 -15.25 19.97
C MET A 74 -2.79 -16.15 21.15
N LEU A 75 -2.40 -15.57 22.27
CA LEU A 75 -2.22 -16.29 23.53
C LEU A 75 -3.39 -15.97 24.45
N GLU A 76 -4.04 -16.99 24.98
CA GLU A 76 -5.06 -16.87 26.02
C GLU A 76 -4.63 -17.59 27.28
N GLN A 77 -4.87 -16.97 28.43
CA GLN A 77 -4.92 -17.67 29.71
C GLN A 77 -6.32 -18.26 29.85
N VAL A 78 -6.40 -19.60 29.89
CA VAL A 78 -7.66 -20.33 30.02
C VAL A 78 -8.09 -20.31 31.48
N GLY A 79 -9.17 -19.59 31.76
CA GLY A 79 -9.75 -19.51 33.09
C GLY A 79 -10.93 -20.48 33.26
N ARG A 80 -11.35 -20.72 34.50
CA ARG A 80 -12.54 -21.54 34.80
C ARG A 80 -13.86 -20.95 34.32
N ILE A 81 -13.87 -19.64 34.07
CA ILE A 81 -15.09 -18.86 33.77
C ILE A 81 -14.93 -18.10 32.45
N ARG A 82 -13.77 -17.48 32.23
CA ARG A 82 -13.47 -16.71 31.01
C ARG A 82 -12.00 -16.89 30.64
N ASN A 83 -11.74 -16.90 29.35
CA ASN A 83 -10.39 -16.75 28.83
C ASN A 83 -9.99 -15.27 28.86
N THR A 84 -8.72 -15.01 29.13
CA THR A 84 -8.16 -13.65 29.07
C THR A 84 -7.04 -13.67 28.05
N GLU A 85 -7.15 -12.82 27.03
CA GLU A 85 -6.07 -12.66 26.06
C GLU A 85 -4.84 -12.07 26.77
N VAL A 86 -3.68 -12.67 26.52
CA VAL A 86 -2.38 -12.19 26.96
C VAL A 86 -1.70 -11.60 25.74
N TYR A 87 -1.69 -10.27 25.65
CA TYR A 87 -1.16 -9.60 24.47
C TYR A 87 0.36 -9.63 24.41
N LEU A 88 0.88 -10.46 23.49
CA LEU A 88 2.29 -10.86 23.39
C LEU A 88 3.27 -9.70 23.25
N ASN A 89 2.89 -8.60 22.59
CA ASN A 89 3.77 -7.45 22.39
C ASN A 89 3.94 -6.59 23.66
N ARG A 90 3.05 -6.74 24.65
CA ARG A 90 3.15 -6.09 25.95
C ARG A 90 3.69 -7.07 26.99
N ASP A 91 2.98 -8.17 27.16
CA ASP A 91 3.23 -9.15 28.21
C ASP A 91 3.99 -10.33 27.60
N ARG A 92 5.31 -10.14 27.51
CA ARG A 92 6.26 -11.16 27.07
C ARG A 92 6.50 -12.20 28.17
N LEU A 93 5.43 -12.76 28.73
CA LEU A 93 5.54 -13.77 29.80
C LEU A 93 6.05 -15.10 29.23
N VAL A 94 5.58 -15.45 28.04
CA VAL A 94 6.00 -16.64 27.28
C VAL A 94 6.19 -16.24 25.83
N GLN A 95 7.27 -16.70 25.24
CA GLN A 95 7.57 -16.49 23.83
C GLN A 95 7.58 -17.83 23.13
N LEU A 96 6.62 -18.03 22.23
CA LEU A 96 6.63 -19.15 21.30
C LEU A 96 7.49 -18.78 20.08
N GLN A 97 8.49 -19.61 19.78
CA GLN A 97 9.27 -19.52 18.56
C GLN A 97 8.92 -20.70 17.65
N ILE A 98 8.53 -20.40 16.42
CA ILE A 98 8.27 -21.38 15.37
C ILE A 98 9.55 -21.51 14.56
N ILE A 99 10.18 -22.68 14.61
CA ILE A 99 11.45 -22.96 13.90
C ILE A 99 11.14 -23.38 12.46
N ASP A 100 10.18 -24.27 12.27
CA ASP A 100 9.77 -24.78 10.95
C ASP A 100 8.30 -25.23 10.97
N GLY A 101 7.66 -25.27 9.79
CA GLY A 101 6.31 -25.80 9.62
C GLY A 101 5.17 -24.87 10.04
N ARG A 102 5.37 -23.55 10.02
CA ARG A 102 4.36 -22.55 10.44
C ARG A 102 2.98 -22.77 9.80
N GLU A 103 2.93 -23.11 8.51
CA GLU A 103 1.67 -23.27 7.79
C GLU A 103 0.80 -24.42 8.34
N ALA A 104 1.43 -25.47 8.89
CA ALA A 104 0.70 -26.61 9.47
C ALA A 104 -0.09 -26.24 10.73
N LEU A 105 0.26 -25.12 11.37
CA LEU A 105 -0.40 -24.64 12.57
C LEU A 105 -1.67 -23.83 12.28
N ASN A 106 -1.90 -23.41 11.03
CA ASN A 106 -3.03 -22.54 10.69
C ASN A 106 -4.38 -23.16 11.09
N GLY A 107 -5.13 -22.46 11.96
CA GLY A 107 -6.42 -22.91 12.48
C GLY A 107 -6.32 -23.94 13.61
N LYS A 108 -5.11 -24.21 14.11
CA LYS A 108 -4.87 -25.11 15.26
C LYS A 108 -4.78 -24.33 16.55
N GLN A 109 -4.96 -25.03 17.66
CA GLN A 109 -4.77 -24.52 19.00
C GLN A 109 -3.75 -25.40 19.72
N LEU A 110 -2.76 -24.79 20.37
CA LEU A 110 -1.76 -25.46 21.19
C LEU A 110 -2.04 -25.09 22.65
N ILE A 111 -2.34 -26.09 23.47
CA ILE A 111 -2.68 -25.90 24.89
C ILE A 111 -1.53 -26.43 25.75
N PHE A 112 -1.10 -25.64 26.73
CA PHE A 112 -0.07 -26.06 27.67
C PHE A 112 -0.35 -25.60 29.10
N ALA A 113 0.07 -26.41 30.07
CA ALA A 113 0.03 -26.12 31.49
C ALA A 113 1.46 -25.95 32.04
N PRO A 114 1.86 -24.76 32.50
CA PRO A 114 3.20 -24.54 33.03
C PRO A 114 3.35 -25.11 34.45
N ASP A 115 4.47 -25.77 34.73
CA ASP A 115 4.90 -26.10 36.09
C ASP A 115 6.10 -25.20 36.46
N PRO A 116 5.87 -24.11 37.20
CA PRO A 116 6.91 -23.16 37.55
C PRO A 116 7.94 -23.72 38.54
N VAL A 117 7.68 -24.84 39.22
CA VAL A 117 8.59 -25.43 40.22
C VAL A 117 9.74 -26.17 39.55
N HIS A 118 9.44 -26.91 38.48
CA HIS A 118 10.40 -27.76 37.79
C HIS A 118 10.89 -27.18 36.45
N ASP A 119 10.43 -25.98 36.09
CA ASP A 119 10.72 -25.29 34.82
C ASP A 119 10.37 -26.15 33.59
N ILE A 120 9.23 -26.84 33.69
CA ILE A 120 8.63 -27.64 32.62
C ILE A 120 7.25 -27.11 32.25
N PHE A 121 6.71 -27.58 31.15
CA PHE A 121 5.31 -27.44 30.80
C PHE A 121 4.75 -28.76 30.28
N TYR A 122 3.47 -28.98 30.51
CA TYR A 122 2.71 -30.11 29.98
C TYR A 122 1.95 -29.64 28.75
N LEU A 123 2.35 -30.16 27.58
CA LEU A 123 1.67 -29.93 26.31
C LEU A 123 0.51 -30.91 26.17
N GLN A 124 -0.69 -30.42 25.91
CA GLN A 124 -1.84 -31.26 25.60
C GLN A 124 -1.77 -31.72 24.14
N VAL A 125 -1.84 -33.04 23.92
CA VAL A 125 -1.85 -33.68 22.61
C VAL A 125 -3.10 -34.56 22.51
N GLY A 126 -4.01 -34.22 21.60
CA GLY A 126 -5.30 -34.91 21.49
C GLY A 126 -6.27 -34.58 22.64
N GLU A 127 -7.18 -35.52 22.96
CA GLU A 127 -8.27 -35.26 23.91
C GLU A 127 -7.86 -35.35 25.39
N SER A 128 -6.79 -36.06 25.75
CA SER A 128 -6.42 -36.26 27.17
C SER A 128 -4.94 -36.56 27.44
N ASP A 129 -4.11 -36.76 26.43
CA ASP A 129 -2.69 -37.05 26.65
C ASP A 129 -1.93 -35.75 26.85
N THR A 130 -0.98 -35.77 27.79
CA THR A 130 -0.05 -34.66 28.03
C THR A 130 1.38 -35.13 27.96
N ILE A 131 2.23 -34.38 27.26
CA ILE A 131 3.66 -34.64 27.17
C ILE A 131 4.40 -33.51 27.89
N SER A 132 5.34 -33.86 28.77
CA SER A 132 6.16 -32.88 29.49
C SER A 132 7.40 -32.49 28.68
N TYR A 133 7.67 -31.18 28.61
CA TYR A 133 8.87 -30.61 27.99
C TYR A 133 9.49 -29.56 28.91
N HIS A 134 10.81 -29.34 28.77
CA HIS A 134 11.46 -28.21 29.40
C HIS A 134 11.25 -26.92 28.60
N PHE A 135 11.18 -25.77 29.28
CA PHE A 135 11.22 -24.49 28.57
C PHE A 135 12.57 -24.35 27.84
N GLY A 136 12.53 -23.87 26.60
CA GLY A 136 13.69 -23.78 25.71
C GLY A 136 14.05 -25.10 25.01
N GLU A 137 13.35 -26.20 25.26
CA GLU A 137 13.50 -27.42 24.47
C GLU A 137 12.68 -27.32 23.17
N THR A 138 13.19 -27.93 22.10
CA THR A 138 12.47 -28.04 20.83
C THR A 138 11.51 -29.22 20.89
N PHE A 139 10.24 -28.99 20.57
CA PHE A 139 9.20 -30.02 20.48
C PHE A 139 8.46 -29.94 19.15
N THR A 140 7.81 -31.05 18.77
CA THR A 140 7.03 -31.13 17.53
C THR A 140 5.54 -31.10 17.85
N TYR A 141 4.79 -30.25 17.16
CA TYR A 141 3.34 -30.16 17.29
C TYR A 141 2.69 -30.03 15.92
N GLU A 142 1.76 -30.93 15.57
CA GLU A 142 1.05 -30.93 14.28
C GLU A 142 1.99 -30.84 13.06
N GLY A 143 3.19 -31.42 13.14
CA GLY A 143 4.21 -31.38 12.08
C GLY A 143 5.10 -30.12 12.06
N ALA A 144 4.88 -29.16 12.95
CA ALA A 144 5.72 -27.97 13.12
C ALA A 144 6.75 -28.19 14.25
N SER A 145 7.94 -27.60 14.09
CA SER A 145 8.98 -27.59 15.14
C SER A 145 8.93 -26.27 15.90
N LEU A 146 8.76 -26.37 17.22
CA LEU A 146 8.46 -25.24 18.11
C LEU A 146 9.41 -25.21 19.30
N GLN A 147 9.62 -24.02 19.86
CA GLN A 147 10.35 -23.82 21.10
C GLN A 147 9.61 -22.82 21.97
N LEU A 148 9.38 -23.16 23.24
CA LEU A 148 8.66 -22.31 24.17
C LEU A 148 9.61 -21.74 25.21
N HIS A 149 9.77 -20.42 25.24
CA HIS A 149 10.64 -19.72 26.19
C HIS A 149 9.83 -19.04 27.28
N LYS A 150 10.10 -19.36 28.54
CA LYS A 150 9.59 -18.62 29.69
C LYS A 150 10.41 -17.36 29.89
N LYS A 151 9.73 -16.22 29.98
CA LYS A 151 10.34 -14.88 30.11
C LYS A 151 9.80 -14.10 31.32
N GLY A 152 8.66 -14.51 31.86
CA GLY A 152 8.08 -13.97 33.08
C GLY A 152 7.38 -15.04 33.92
N GLU A 153 6.72 -14.61 34.99
CA GLU A 153 5.93 -15.50 35.83
C GLU A 153 4.60 -15.86 35.17
N LEU A 154 4.34 -17.16 35.05
CA LEU A 154 3.07 -17.70 34.61
C LEU A 154 2.20 -17.99 35.82
N LYS A 155 1.12 -17.23 35.96
CA LYS A 155 0.19 -17.30 37.10
C LYS A 155 -1.07 -18.11 36.77
N GLY A 156 -1.27 -18.48 35.51
CA GLY A 156 -2.39 -19.30 35.06
C GLY A 156 -2.07 -20.78 35.09
N ASP A 157 -3.10 -21.59 35.35
CA ASP A 157 -3.01 -23.05 35.32
C ASP A 157 -2.86 -23.58 33.89
N LEU A 158 -3.48 -22.89 32.92
CA LEU A 158 -3.57 -23.33 31.54
C LEU A 158 -3.49 -22.14 30.58
N TYR A 159 -2.74 -22.32 29.50
CA TYR A 159 -2.57 -21.33 28.44
C TYR A 159 -2.83 -21.98 27.08
N ALA A 160 -3.37 -21.21 26.14
CA ALA A 160 -3.67 -21.67 24.80
C ALA A 160 -3.12 -20.68 23.76
N TYR A 161 -2.27 -21.15 22.87
CA TYR A 161 -1.92 -20.46 21.63
C TYR A 161 -2.91 -20.85 20.54
N THR A 162 -3.57 -19.88 19.91
CA THR A 162 -4.39 -20.09 18.72
C THR A 162 -3.73 -19.43 17.53
N PHE A 163 -3.55 -20.20 16.46
CA PHE A 163 -2.91 -19.76 15.23
C PHE A 163 -3.97 -19.49 14.17
N TYR A 164 -3.94 -18.29 13.59
CA TYR A 164 -4.86 -17.85 12.55
C TYR A 164 -4.11 -17.66 11.23
N SER A 165 -4.83 -17.78 10.12
CA SER A 165 -4.29 -17.34 8.82
C SER A 165 -4.09 -15.82 8.87
N PRO A 166 -2.87 -15.31 8.57
CA PRO A 166 -2.60 -13.88 8.63
C PRO A 166 -3.50 -13.04 7.73
N ASP A 167 -3.88 -13.56 6.55
CA ASP A 167 -4.79 -12.86 5.63
C ASP A 167 -6.21 -12.73 6.18
N LYS A 168 -6.68 -13.75 6.91
CA LYS A 168 -7.99 -13.69 7.59
C LYS A 168 -7.98 -12.66 8.72
N VAL A 169 -6.90 -12.62 9.49
CA VAL A 169 -6.74 -11.63 10.57
C VAL A 169 -6.65 -10.22 9.98
N ALA A 170 -5.92 -10.03 8.90
CA ALA A 170 -5.80 -8.76 8.20
C ALA A 170 -7.16 -8.27 7.69
N ARG A 171 -7.93 -9.14 7.04
CA ARG A 171 -9.29 -8.81 6.57
C ARG A 171 -10.20 -8.43 7.72
N ARG A 172 -10.21 -9.21 8.80
CA ARG A 172 -11.01 -8.91 10.00
C ARG A 172 -10.69 -7.53 10.57
N TYR A 173 -9.41 -7.17 10.71
CA TYR A 173 -9.05 -5.86 11.23
C TYR A 173 -9.32 -4.73 10.24
N ALA A 174 -9.13 -4.94 8.94
CA ALA A 174 -9.46 -3.95 7.92
C ALA A 174 -10.96 -3.61 7.93
N GLU A 175 -11.83 -4.61 8.16
CA GLU A 175 -13.28 -4.44 8.28
C GLU A 175 -13.70 -3.79 9.61
N ASN A 176 -12.97 -4.06 10.70
CA ASN A 176 -13.33 -3.59 12.05
C ASN A 176 -12.76 -2.21 12.40
N VAL A 177 -11.71 -1.75 11.72
CA VAL A 177 -11.19 -0.39 11.93
C VAL A 177 -12.14 0.59 11.25
N VAL A 178 -12.83 1.39 12.07
CA VAL A 178 -13.77 2.40 11.59
C VAL A 178 -12.98 3.66 11.27
N MET A 179 -13.01 4.08 10.00
CA MET A 179 -12.35 5.31 9.55
C MET A 179 -13.38 6.31 9.03
N ARG A 180 -13.17 7.60 9.32
CA ARG A 180 -14.05 8.70 8.89
C ARG A 180 -13.25 9.95 8.59
N VAL A 181 -13.57 10.60 7.47
CA VAL A 181 -13.08 11.96 7.15
C VAL A 181 -13.80 12.97 8.03
N VAL A 182 -13.06 13.93 8.59
CA VAL A 182 -13.62 14.99 9.42
C VAL A 182 -13.98 16.20 8.56
N GLY A 183 -15.26 16.34 8.17
CA GLY A 183 -15.71 17.46 7.34
C GLY A 183 -15.03 17.48 5.97
N LYS A 184 -14.73 18.68 5.44
CA LYS A 184 -13.90 18.87 4.23
C LYS A 184 -12.45 19.17 4.60
N SER A 185 -11.90 18.44 5.57
CA SER A 185 -10.51 18.60 5.99
C SER A 185 -9.70 17.40 5.55
N GLY A 186 -8.39 17.60 5.36
CA GLY A 186 -7.38 16.56 5.18
C GLY A 186 -7.27 15.55 6.33
N VAL A 187 -8.22 15.49 7.26
CA VAL A 187 -8.09 14.76 8.52
C VAL A 187 -8.95 13.50 8.51
N ILE A 188 -8.29 12.36 8.74
CA ILE A 188 -8.93 11.06 8.91
C ILE A 188 -8.87 10.67 10.38
N THR A 189 -10.04 10.38 10.95
CA THR A 189 -10.17 9.76 12.27
C THR A 189 -10.34 8.27 12.13
N MET A 190 -9.69 7.50 12.99
CA MET A 190 -9.78 6.05 13.03
C MET A 190 -10.08 5.57 14.44
N SER A 191 -10.93 4.56 14.57
CA SER A 191 -11.22 3.89 15.83
C SER A 191 -11.25 2.37 15.68
N LEU A 192 -10.88 1.68 16.76
CA LEU A 192 -10.88 0.23 16.84
C LEU A 192 -11.33 -0.20 18.24
N GLU A 193 -12.34 -1.05 18.28
CA GLU A 193 -12.80 -1.71 19.50
C GLU A 193 -12.09 -3.05 19.68
N ASP A 194 -11.51 -3.28 20.86
CA ASP A 194 -10.87 -4.54 21.23
C ASP A 194 -11.00 -4.79 22.75
N ARG A 195 -10.89 -6.05 23.16
CA ARG A 195 -10.86 -6.44 24.57
C ARG A 195 -9.54 -6.05 25.23
N GLU A 196 -8.46 -5.96 24.45
CA GLU A 196 -7.16 -5.51 24.91
C GLU A 196 -6.86 -4.08 24.39
N PRO A 197 -6.88 -3.06 25.27
CA PRO A 197 -6.71 -1.67 24.85
C PRO A 197 -5.33 -1.38 24.24
N HIS A 198 -4.27 -2.06 24.70
CA HIS A 198 -2.94 -1.86 24.14
C HIS A 198 -2.81 -2.40 22.72
N LYS A 199 -3.50 -3.51 22.42
CA LYS A 199 -3.55 -4.13 21.10
C LYS A 199 -4.25 -3.22 20.10
N ALA A 200 -5.42 -2.70 20.45
CA ALA A 200 -6.14 -1.74 19.60
C ALA A 200 -5.28 -0.50 19.29
N ARG A 201 -4.61 0.06 20.31
CA ARG A 201 -3.71 1.20 20.16
C ARG A 201 -2.52 0.89 19.25
N ASP A 202 -1.87 -0.25 19.45
CA ASP A 202 -0.70 -0.65 18.67
C ASP A 202 -1.07 -0.93 17.21
N ILE A 203 -2.23 -1.54 16.95
CA ILE A 203 -2.75 -1.72 15.58
C ILE A 203 -2.92 -0.38 14.87
N LEU A 204 -3.60 0.59 15.50
CA LEU A 204 -3.81 1.91 14.89
C LEU A 204 -2.49 2.66 14.69
N ARG A 205 -1.56 2.60 15.64
CA ARG A 205 -0.23 3.21 15.51
C ARG A 205 0.55 2.59 14.35
N THR A 206 0.65 1.26 14.31
CA THR A 206 1.43 0.56 13.29
C THR A 206 0.80 0.69 11.91
N LEU A 207 -0.53 0.81 11.81
CA LEU A 207 -1.19 1.15 10.54
C LEU A 207 -0.71 2.48 9.99
N ILE A 208 -0.61 3.52 10.82
CA ILE A 208 -0.08 4.84 10.41
C ILE A 208 1.40 4.73 10.01
N GLU A 209 2.21 3.98 10.76
CA GLU A 209 3.64 3.76 10.44
C GLU A 209 3.80 3.06 9.08
N VAL A 210 3.05 1.99 8.85
CA VAL A 210 3.05 1.21 7.60
C VAL A 210 2.57 2.07 6.43
N TYR A 211 1.53 2.88 6.64
CA TYR A 211 1.02 3.80 5.63
C TYR A 211 2.08 4.84 5.23
N ASN A 212 2.70 5.53 6.20
CA ASN A 212 3.76 6.49 5.93
C ASN A 212 4.94 5.85 5.18
N GLN A 213 5.30 4.62 5.56
CA GLN A 213 6.33 3.86 4.89
C GLN A 213 5.94 3.54 3.43
N SER A 214 4.68 3.19 3.18
CA SER A 214 4.18 2.93 1.82
C SER A 214 4.25 4.17 0.91
N ILE A 215 4.04 5.38 1.46
CA ILE A 215 4.21 6.64 0.72
C ILE A 215 5.67 6.82 0.31
N ILE A 216 6.61 6.58 1.24
CA ILE A 216 8.05 6.71 0.98
C ILE A 216 8.48 5.70 -0.11
N GLU A 217 8.04 4.45 -0.01
CA GLU A 217 8.29 3.39 -1.00
C GLU A 217 7.78 3.79 -2.40
N LYS A 218 6.55 4.30 -2.48
CA LYS A 218 5.95 4.77 -3.73
C LYS A 218 6.72 5.95 -4.34
N LYS A 219 7.10 6.94 -3.52
CA LYS A 219 7.92 8.09 -3.97
C LYS A 219 9.29 7.65 -4.48
N LYS A 220 9.94 6.70 -3.80
CA LYS A 220 11.23 6.15 -4.22
C LYS A 220 11.12 5.43 -5.57
N SER A 221 10.13 4.54 -5.73
CA SER A 221 9.94 3.79 -6.96
C SER A 221 9.65 4.69 -8.16
N SER A 222 8.82 5.73 -7.98
CA SER A 222 8.57 6.73 -9.02
C SER A 222 9.84 7.50 -9.38
N GLY A 223 10.64 7.92 -8.39
CA GLY A 223 11.92 8.57 -8.63
C GLY A 223 12.93 7.70 -9.39
N GLU A 224 13.02 6.42 -9.06
CA GLU A 224 13.89 5.46 -9.76
C GLU A 224 13.47 5.24 -11.21
N GLN A 225 12.16 5.16 -11.49
CA GLN A 225 11.63 5.07 -12.86
C GLN A 225 11.93 6.33 -13.67
N THR A 226 11.75 7.51 -13.08
CA THR A 226 12.09 8.79 -13.72
C THR A 226 13.59 8.88 -14.02
N LEU A 227 14.45 8.45 -13.10
CA LEU A 227 15.90 8.42 -13.32
C LEU A 227 16.30 7.44 -14.43
N ALA A 228 15.70 6.25 -14.46
CA ALA A 228 15.95 5.25 -15.51
C ALA A 228 15.58 5.82 -16.89
N PHE A 229 14.43 6.49 -16.99
CA PHE A 229 13.99 7.15 -18.21
C PHE A 229 14.93 8.28 -18.65
N ILE A 230 15.41 9.11 -17.71
CA ILE A 230 16.39 10.18 -18.02
C ILE A 230 17.70 9.58 -18.54
N ASN A 231 18.21 8.51 -17.91
CA ASN A 231 19.46 7.88 -18.34
C ASN A 231 19.34 7.26 -19.73
N GLU A 232 18.26 6.52 -20.00
CA GLU A 232 17.99 5.96 -21.33
C GLU A 232 17.94 7.05 -22.40
N ARG A 233 17.33 8.20 -22.07
CA ARG A 233 17.27 9.34 -22.98
C ARG A 233 18.62 10.01 -23.19
N LEU A 234 19.43 10.17 -22.15
CA LEU A 234 20.78 10.73 -22.25
C LEU A 234 21.69 9.85 -23.10
N ASP A 235 21.64 8.53 -22.95
CA ASP A 235 22.41 7.59 -23.75
C ASP A 235 22.03 7.70 -25.24
N PHE A 236 20.73 7.74 -25.53
CA PHE A 236 20.23 7.93 -26.89
C PHE A 236 20.70 9.25 -27.52
N ILE A 237 20.55 10.38 -26.81
CA ILE A 237 20.99 11.70 -27.30
C ILE A 237 22.51 11.74 -27.52
N THR A 238 23.28 11.14 -26.62
CA THR A 238 24.74 11.09 -26.74
C THR A 238 25.15 10.34 -28.01
N GLN A 239 24.46 9.24 -28.33
CA GLN A 239 24.71 8.47 -29.53
C GLN A 239 24.32 9.24 -30.81
N GLU A 240 23.19 9.94 -30.80
CA GLU A 240 22.72 10.77 -31.91
C GLU A 240 23.67 11.95 -32.19
N LEU A 241 24.16 12.63 -31.14
CA LEU A 241 25.18 13.69 -31.26
C LEU A 241 26.49 13.17 -31.85
N TYR A 242 26.96 11.99 -31.43
CA TYR A 242 28.16 11.37 -32.00
C TYR A 242 28.02 11.09 -33.51
N GLU A 243 26.84 10.64 -33.94
CA GLU A 243 26.55 10.38 -35.35
C GLU A 243 26.55 11.68 -36.16
N VAL A 244 25.89 12.73 -35.67
CA VAL A 244 25.85 14.05 -36.30
C VAL A 244 27.25 14.68 -36.36
N GLU A 245 28.03 14.63 -35.27
CA GLU A 245 29.41 15.15 -35.25
C GLU A 245 30.29 14.43 -36.27
N SER A 246 30.18 13.10 -36.38
CA SER A 246 30.91 12.32 -37.37
C SER A 246 30.52 12.69 -38.81
N GLU A 247 29.23 12.92 -39.07
CA GLU A 247 28.76 13.36 -40.39
C GLU A 247 29.30 14.76 -40.76
N VAL A 248 29.29 15.69 -39.81
CA VAL A 248 29.82 17.05 -39.98
C VAL A 248 31.33 17.03 -40.19
N GLU A 249 32.08 16.22 -39.44
CA GLU A 249 33.52 16.03 -39.63
C GLU A 249 33.84 15.43 -41.01
N GLY A 250 33.08 14.42 -41.43
CA GLY A 250 33.19 13.83 -42.77
C GLY A 250 32.84 14.82 -43.87
N PHE A 251 31.88 15.73 -43.66
CA PHE A 251 31.58 16.81 -44.58
C PHE A 251 32.71 17.85 -44.65
N ARG A 252 33.26 18.26 -43.51
CA ARG A 252 34.39 19.22 -43.42
C ARG A 252 35.63 18.70 -44.12
N THR A 253 35.98 17.43 -43.88
CA THR A 253 37.15 16.77 -44.48
C THR A 253 37.00 16.63 -46.00
N ARG A 254 35.79 16.36 -46.50
CA ARG A 254 35.53 16.26 -47.95
C ARG A 254 35.55 17.60 -48.69
N ASN A 255 35.40 18.73 -47.99
CA ASN A 255 35.21 20.05 -48.61
C ASN A 255 36.30 21.09 -48.23
N ASP A 256 37.37 20.71 -47.52
CA ASP A 256 38.53 21.58 -47.18
C ASP A 256 38.16 22.97 -46.60
N LEU A 257 37.29 23.02 -45.59
CA LEU A 257 36.83 24.28 -44.97
C LEU A 257 37.76 24.76 -43.83
N PRO A 258 38.40 25.96 -43.90
CA PRO A 258 39.36 26.45 -42.89
C PRO A 258 38.75 27.10 -41.61
N VAL A 259 39.57 27.17 -40.55
CA VAL A 259 39.18 27.39 -39.14
C VAL A 259 38.67 28.80 -38.81
N GLU A 260 38.87 29.89 -39.54
CA GLU A 260 38.31 31.21 -39.13
C GLU A 260 36.79 31.34 -39.35
N LEU A 261 36.18 30.44 -40.11
CA LEU A 261 34.73 30.23 -40.13
C LEU A 261 34.23 29.59 -38.81
N SER A 262 35.13 29.14 -37.92
CA SER A 262 34.82 28.36 -36.72
C SER A 262 34.13 29.14 -35.61
N THR A 263 34.37 30.44 -35.43
CA THR A 263 33.71 31.20 -34.35
C THR A 263 32.26 31.54 -34.68
N ARG A 264 31.98 31.91 -35.94
CA ARG A 264 30.60 31.96 -36.46
C ARG A 264 29.98 30.58 -36.51
N ALA A 265 30.74 29.54 -36.88
CA ALA A 265 30.25 28.17 -36.79
C ALA A 265 30.00 27.73 -35.34
N SER A 266 30.75 28.19 -34.33
CA SER A 266 30.52 27.87 -32.92
C SER A 266 29.25 28.51 -32.39
N THR A 267 28.97 29.76 -32.80
CA THR A 267 27.69 30.42 -32.47
C THR A 267 26.54 29.71 -33.18
N TYR A 268 26.72 29.36 -34.47
CA TYR A 268 25.75 28.58 -35.23
C TYR A 268 25.55 27.16 -34.67
N LEU A 269 26.59 26.54 -34.13
CA LEU A 269 26.53 25.24 -33.45
C LEU A 269 25.83 25.34 -32.09
N GLN A 270 25.96 26.46 -31.37
CA GLN A 270 25.18 26.71 -30.15
C GLN A 270 23.69 26.95 -30.46
N GLU A 271 23.40 27.72 -31.51
CA GLU A 271 22.01 27.90 -31.98
C GLU A 271 21.43 26.56 -32.49
N LEU A 272 22.22 25.77 -33.21
CA LEU A 272 21.83 24.42 -33.61
C LEU A 272 21.59 23.52 -32.40
N ALA A 273 22.45 23.54 -31.38
CA ALA A 273 22.27 22.72 -30.19
C ALA A 273 21.01 23.11 -29.40
N GLU A 274 20.66 24.40 -29.32
CA GLU A 274 19.39 24.84 -28.73
C GLU A 274 18.19 24.45 -29.60
N ILE A 275 18.30 24.55 -30.92
CA ILE A 275 17.26 24.06 -31.84
C ILE A 275 17.07 22.55 -31.72
N ASP A 276 18.16 21.80 -31.59
CA ASP A 276 18.15 20.35 -31.48
C ASP A 276 17.58 19.90 -30.12
N LYS A 277 17.86 20.65 -29.05
CA LYS A 277 17.20 20.49 -27.76
C LYS A 277 15.69 20.74 -27.83
N MET A 278 15.26 21.82 -28.50
CA MET A 278 13.84 22.09 -28.72
C MET A 278 13.17 21.02 -29.60
N LEU A 279 13.86 20.53 -30.63
CA LEU A 279 13.39 19.42 -31.47
C LEU A 279 13.29 18.13 -30.67
N THR A 280 14.24 17.85 -29.80
CA THR A 280 14.26 16.70 -28.89
C THR A 280 13.06 16.74 -27.93
N GLU A 281 12.79 17.90 -27.34
CA GLU A 281 11.64 18.10 -26.45
C GLU A 281 10.31 17.95 -27.21
N LEU A 282 10.22 18.52 -28.41
CA LEU A 282 9.02 18.40 -29.25
C LEU A 282 8.81 16.97 -29.77
N ASN A 283 9.88 16.26 -30.15
CA ASN A 283 9.82 14.86 -30.59
C ASN A 283 9.40 13.94 -29.44
N LEU A 284 9.88 14.21 -28.22
CA LEU A 284 9.43 13.49 -27.03
C LEU A 284 7.92 13.71 -26.81
N GLN A 285 7.46 14.96 -26.90
CA GLN A 285 6.03 15.27 -26.81
C GLN A 285 5.23 14.55 -27.91
N LEU A 286 5.70 14.55 -29.16
CA LEU A 286 5.06 13.84 -30.27
C LEU A 286 5.02 12.32 -30.06
N GLU A 287 6.11 11.72 -29.58
CA GLU A 287 6.14 10.28 -29.31
C GLU A 287 5.15 9.91 -28.20
N LEU A 288 5.06 10.72 -27.15
CA LEU A 288 4.10 10.51 -26.07
C LEU A 288 2.65 10.64 -26.58
N VAL A 289 2.37 11.64 -27.42
CA VAL A 289 1.07 11.80 -28.08
C VAL A 289 0.75 10.58 -28.94
N GLU A 290 1.69 10.10 -29.75
CA GLU A 290 1.49 8.93 -30.61
C GLU A 290 1.35 7.61 -29.83
N ARG A 291 2.10 7.44 -28.73
CA ARG A 291 1.92 6.31 -27.80
C ARG A 291 0.55 6.35 -27.15
N THR A 292 0.12 7.53 -26.69
CA THR A 292 -1.22 7.75 -26.10
C THR A 292 -2.30 7.41 -27.11
N ARG A 293 -2.18 7.92 -28.35
CA ARG A 293 -3.08 7.61 -29.45
C ARG A 293 -3.13 6.11 -29.76
N LYS A 294 -1.98 5.44 -29.91
CA LYS A 294 -1.93 3.99 -30.17
C LYS A 294 -2.57 3.19 -29.03
N PHE A 295 -2.33 3.58 -27.78
CA PHE A 295 -2.95 2.97 -26.62
C PHE A 295 -4.47 3.15 -26.62
N ILE A 296 -4.96 4.34 -26.95
CA ILE A 296 -6.37 4.70 -27.03
C ILE A 296 -7.08 4.03 -28.22
N VAL A 297 -6.40 3.77 -29.35
CA VAL A 297 -7.03 3.15 -30.51
C VAL A 297 -7.18 1.63 -30.34
N LEU A 298 -6.34 0.99 -29.53
CA LEU A 298 -6.41 -0.45 -29.26
C LEU A 298 -7.65 -0.80 -28.42
N ASP A 299 -8.52 -1.67 -28.97
CA ASP A 299 -9.75 -2.11 -28.30
C ASP A 299 -9.47 -2.97 -27.05
N SER A 300 -8.33 -3.67 -27.01
CA SER A 300 -7.86 -4.38 -25.80
C SER A 300 -7.61 -3.45 -24.61
N ASN A 301 -7.39 -2.16 -24.87
CA ASN A 301 -7.08 -1.14 -23.87
C ASN A 301 -8.28 -0.24 -23.59
N ARG A 302 -9.49 -0.61 -24.07
CA ARG A 302 -10.72 0.17 -23.93
C ARG A 302 -11.06 0.58 -22.51
N TYR A 303 -10.70 -0.27 -21.55
CA TYR A 303 -10.98 -0.06 -20.13
C TYR A 303 -9.70 -0.04 -19.26
N GLN A 304 -8.57 0.32 -19.86
CA GLN A 304 -7.28 0.44 -19.19
C GLN A 304 -6.91 1.91 -18.98
N THR A 305 -6.26 2.19 -17.84
CA THR A 305 -5.75 3.52 -17.50
C THR A 305 -4.49 3.81 -18.32
N LEU A 306 -4.36 5.04 -18.77
CA LEU A 306 -3.17 5.55 -19.42
C LEU A 306 -2.05 5.72 -18.39
N PRO A 307 -0.83 5.19 -18.65
CA PRO A 307 0.30 5.24 -17.73
C PRO A 307 1.05 6.57 -17.74
N VAL A 308 0.56 7.59 -18.45
CA VAL A 308 1.30 8.84 -18.68
C VAL A 308 1.15 9.76 -17.48
N SER A 309 2.28 10.18 -16.89
CA SER A 309 2.32 11.26 -15.91
C SER A 309 1.90 12.57 -16.58
N ALA A 310 0.89 13.24 -16.03
CA ALA A 310 0.38 14.51 -16.52
C ALA A 310 1.46 15.61 -16.61
N ASP A 311 2.57 15.45 -15.88
CA ASP A 311 3.70 16.37 -15.84
C ASP A 311 4.43 16.55 -17.19
N VAL A 312 4.29 15.61 -18.13
CA VAL A 312 4.96 15.67 -19.45
C VAL A 312 4.02 16.17 -20.56
N LEU A 313 2.71 16.12 -20.33
CA LEU A 313 1.69 16.60 -21.26
C LEU A 313 1.33 18.04 -20.90
N SER A 314 1.33 18.96 -21.86
CA SER A 314 0.91 20.34 -21.63
C SER A 314 -0.46 20.63 -22.26
N GLY A 315 -1.24 21.50 -21.63
CA GLY A 315 -2.50 21.99 -22.17
C GLY A 315 -3.65 20.97 -22.15
N THR A 316 -4.48 20.99 -23.19
CA THR A 316 -5.77 20.27 -23.27
C THR A 316 -5.65 18.76 -23.26
N LEU A 317 -4.51 18.21 -23.71
CA LEU A 317 -4.31 16.76 -23.75
C LEU A 317 -4.13 16.18 -22.34
N ALA A 318 -3.45 16.91 -21.44
CA ALA A 318 -3.28 16.49 -20.06
C ALA A 318 -4.64 16.34 -19.35
N SER A 319 -5.53 17.33 -19.52
CA SER A 319 -6.88 17.30 -18.94
C SER A 319 -7.72 16.16 -19.52
N LEU A 320 -7.64 15.92 -20.83
CA LEU A 320 -8.34 14.81 -21.50
C LEU A 320 -7.87 13.44 -20.99
N VAL A 321 -6.58 13.26 -20.74
CA VAL A 321 -6.01 12.02 -20.18
C VAL A 321 -6.45 11.81 -18.72
N ALA A 322 -6.48 12.89 -17.93
CA ALA A 322 -6.98 12.84 -16.56
C ALA A 322 -8.46 12.45 -16.52
N ASP A 323 -9.29 13.07 -17.36
CA ASP A 323 -10.72 12.74 -17.51
C ASP A 323 -10.93 11.29 -17.94
N TYR A 324 -10.16 10.83 -18.92
CA TYR A 324 -10.21 9.44 -19.37
C TYR A 324 -9.89 8.46 -18.23
N ASN A 325 -8.79 8.68 -17.50
CA ASN A 325 -8.39 7.81 -16.39
C ASN A 325 -9.41 7.79 -15.26
N ARG A 326 -10.02 8.94 -14.95
CA ARG A 326 -11.11 9.05 -13.99
C ARG A 326 -12.32 8.20 -14.40
N LEU A 327 -12.81 8.33 -15.64
CA LEU A 327 -13.96 7.55 -16.12
C LEU A 327 -13.71 6.05 -16.13
N ILE A 328 -12.47 5.62 -16.40
CA ILE A 328 -12.06 4.20 -16.32
C ILE A 328 -12.16 3.70 -14.88
N PHE A 329 -11.74 4.51 -13.90
CA PHE A 329 -11.81 4.18 -12.48
C PHE A 329 -13.27 4.10 -12.00
N GLU A 330 -14.08 5.11 -12.30
CA GLU A 330 -15.51 5.16 -11.94
C GLU A 330 -16.29 3.97 -12.55
N ARG A 331 -16.02 3.63 -13.82
CA ARG A 331 -16.61 2.44 -14.46
C ARG A 331 -16.26 1.15 -13.71
N ARG A 332 -14.99 0.96 -13.33
CA ARG A 332 -14.56 -0.23 -12.57
C ARG A 332 -15.27 -0.30 -11.23
N GLN A 333 -15.32 0.81 -10.50
CA GLN A 333 -16.01 0.90 -9.21
C GLN A 333 -17.49 0.53 -9.33
N LYS A 334 -18.18 1.00 -10.38
CA LYS A 334 -19.59 0.65 -10.61
C LYS A 334 -19.80 -0.81 -10.97
N LEU A 335 -18.87 -1.43 -11.70
CA LEU A 335 -18.94 -2.85 -12.02
C LEU A 335 -18.70 -3.78 -10.83
N GLU A 336 -18.14 -3.28 -9.73
CA GLU A 336 -18.04 -4.06 -8.47
C GLU A 336 -19.41 -4.28 -7.82
N ALA A 337 -20.37 -3.38 -8.06
CA ALA A 337 -21.72 -3.42 -7.48
C ALA A 337 -22.85 -3.64 -8.50
N ALA A 338 -22.54 -3.66 -9.80
CA ALA A 338 -23.53 -3.78 -10.88
C ALA A 338 -23.01 -4.58 -12.08
N THR A 339 -23.93 -5.12 -12.88
CA THR A 339 -23.60 -5.79 -14.15
C THR A 339 -23.38 -4.79 -15.28
N GLU A 340 -22.70 -5.24 -16.35
CA GLU A 340 -22.43 -4.46 -17.56
C GLU A 340 -23.71 -3.93 -18.25
N SER A 341 -24.86 -4.56 -18.00
CA SER A 341 -26.18 -4.12 -18.49
C SER A 341 -26.79 -2.94 -17.72
N ASN A 342 -26.14 -2.43 -16.68
CA ASN A 342 -26.63 -1.31 -15.90
C ASN A 342 -26.57 -0.01 -16.75
N PRO A 343 -27.68 0.75 -16.89
CA PRO A 343 -27.71 1.98 -17.67
C PRO A 343 -26.62 2.99 -17.29
N ALA A 344 -26.21 3.06 -16.01
CA ALA A 344 -25.13 3.93 -15.57
C ALA A 344 -23.76 3.50 -16.11
N VAL A 345 -23.51 2.19 -16.25
CA VAL A 345 -22.28 1.66 -16.85
C VAL A 345 -22.24 1.98 -18.35
N ALA A 346 -23.38 1.87 -19.03
CA ALA A 346 -23.50 2.24 -20.44
C ALA A 346 -23.18 3.73 -20.68
N THR A 347 -23.55 4.63 -19.75
CA THR A 347 -23.20 6.05 -19.83
C THR A 347 -21.68 6.28 -19.77
N PHE A 348 -20.96 5.56 -18.90
CA PHE A 348 -19.50 5.64 -18.86
C PHE A 348 -18.85 5.09 -20.13
N GLU A 349 -19.40 4.03 -20.71
CA GLU A 349 -18.90 3.49 -21.98
C GLU A 349 -19.08 4.47 -23.15
N GLU A 350 -20.20 5.19 -23.18
CA GLU A 350 -20.45 6.23 -24.18
C GLU A 350 -19.47 7.42 -24.01
N GLN A 351 -19.27 7.89 -22.78
CA GLN A 351 -18.32 8.96 -22.47
C GLN A 351 -16.87 8.56 -22.78
N LEU A 352 -16.47 7.33 -22.42
CA LEU A 352 -15.16 6.79 -22.78
C LEU A 352 -15.02 6.66 -24.30
N SER A 353 -16.08 6.27 -25.02
CA SER A 353 -16.05 6.21 -26.47
C SER A 353 -15.87 7.59 -27.11
N TYR A 354 -16.49 8.63 -26.54
CA TYR A 354 -16.37 10.00 -27.01
C TYR A 354 -14.97 10.59 -26.77
N LEU A 355 -14.34 10.28 -25.63
CA LEU A 355 -12.96 10.73 -25.36
C LEU A 355 -11.91 9.99 -26.20
N ARG A 356 -12.24 8.81 -26.71
CA ARG A 356 -11.34 7.99 -27.55
C ARG A 356 -11.43 8.34 -29.04
N SER A 357 -12.49 9.01 -29.49
CA SER A 357 -12.70 9.47 -30.87
C SER A 357 -12.01 10.79 -31.12
#